data_AF-A0A0D3CAB8-F1
#
_entry.id   AF-A0A0D3CAB8-F1
#
_cell.length_a   1.000
_cell.length_b   1.000
_cell.length_c   1.000
_cell.angle_alpha   90.00
_cell.angle_beta   90.00
_cell.angle_gamma   90.00
#
_symmetry.space_group_name_H-M   'P 1'
#
loop_
_entity.id
_entity.type
_entity.pdbx_description
1 polymer ?
#
loop_
_entity_poly.entity_id
_entity_poly.type
_entity_poly.pdbx_seq_one_letter_code
_entity_poly.pdbx_strand_id
1 'polypeptide(L)'
;MNKPLFMHIVDGLSNEVQFFRQKKDGLGRLGLSTLQKCTTAIRVLAYGIAADTVDEYLRLGETTTRSCLENFVEGIIYFSAMST
;
A
#
# COMPACT_ATOMS: atom_id res chain seq x y z
N MET A 1 1.55 4.34 14.45
CA MET A 1 2.76 4.58 13.65
C MET A 1 3.09 6.07 13.65
N ASN A 2 4.37 6.44 13.69
CA ASN A 2 4.80 7.84 13.62
C ASN A 2 4.44 8.45 12.25
N LYS A 3 3.76 9.61 12.22
CA LYS A 3 3.26 10.24 10.98
C LYS A 3 4.39 10.64 10.03
N PRO A 4 5.45 11.35 10.47
CA PRO A 4 6.62 11.62 9.62
C PRO A 4 7.21 10.38 8.95
N LEU A 5 7.44 9.32 9.73
CA LEU A 5 7.96 8.06 9.19
C LEU A 5 7.02 7.44 8.16
N PHE A 6 5.71 7.44 8.43
CA PHE A 6 4.73 6.93 7.48
C PHE A 6 4.74 7.70 6.16
N MET A 7 4.78 9.03 6.22
CA MET A 7 4.79 9.86 5.01
C MET A 7 6.09 9.65 4.21
N HIS A 8 7.23 9.43 4.88
CA HIS A 8 8.48 9.13 4.21
C HIS A 8 8.43 7.79 3.45
N ILE A 9 7.87 6.75 4.09
CA ILE A 9 7.64 5.45 3.43
C ILE A 9 6.71 5.60 2.22
N VAL A 10 5.59 6.33 2.39
CA VAL A 10 4.61 6.56 1.32
C VAL A 10 5.25 7.28 0.14
N ASP A 11 6.08 8.29 0.38
CA ASP A 11 6.78 9.03 -0.65
C ASP A 11 7.81 8.15 -1.38
N GLY A 12 8.65 7.43 -0.62
CA GLY A 12 9.63 6.49 -1.15
C GLY A 12 8.98 5.41 -2.04
N LEU A 13 7.93 4.75 -1.55
CA LEU A 13 7.19 3.74 -2.31
C LEU A 13 6.50 4.34 -3.54
N SER A 14 5.98 5.57 -3.47
CA SER A 14 5.34 6.23 -4.61
C SER A 14 6.32 6.52 -5.75
N ASN A 15 7.59 6.74 -5.43
CA ASN A 15 8.63 7.09 -6.38
C ASN A 15 9.33 5.85 -6.95
N GLU A 16 9.69 4.89 -6.09
CA GLU A 16 10.48 3.72 -6.45
C GLU A 16 9.62 2.56 -6.98
N VAL A 17 8.37 2.42 -6.51
CA VAL A 17 7.53 1.25 -6.82
C VAL A 17 6.36 1.64 -7.72
N GLN A 18 6.39 1.17 -8.96
CA GLN A 18 5.38 1.50 -9.97
C GLN A 18 3.94 1.14 -9.54
N PHE A 19 3.78 0.07 -8.75
CA PHE A 19 2.49 -0.35 -8.22
C PHE A 19 1.85 0.73 -7.35
N PHE A 20 2.63 1.45 -6.53
CA PHE A 20 2.09 2.45 -5.61
C PHE A 20 1.68 3.73 -6.30
N ARG A 21 2.39 4.11 -7.38
CA ARG A 21 2.08 5.29 -8.19
C ARG A 21 0.60 5.31 -8.60
N GLN A 22 -0.10 6.39 -8.25
CA GLN A 22 -1.50 6.54 -8.60
C GLN A 22 -1.64 6.72 -10.11
N LYS A 23 -2.48 5.91 -10.75
CA LYS A 23 -2.74 5.94 -12.19
C LYS A 23 -4.22 6.20 -12.44
N LYS A 24 -4.53 6.78 -13.61
CA LYS A 24 -5.90 6.83 -14.12
C LYS A 24 -6.25 5.50 -14.77
N ASP A 25 -7.45 5.00 -14.54
CA ASP A 25 -7.98 3.84 -15.23
C ASP A 25 -8.35 4.17 -16.69
N GLY A 26 -8.79 3.16 -17.45
CA GLY A 26 -9.21 3.34 -18.85
C GLY A 26 -10.42 4.26 -19.03
N LEU A 27 -11.14 4.59 -17.96
CA LEU A 27 -12.25 5.53 -17.92
C LEU A 27 -11.81 6.93 -17.44
N GLY A 28 -10.51 7.15 -17.21
CA GLY A 28 -9.93 8.40 -16.74
C GLY A 28 -10.09 8.67 -15.25
N ARG A 29 -10.65 7.74 -14.46
CA ARG A 29 -10.83 7.88 -13.01
C ARG A 29 -9.52 7.56 -12.29
N LEU A 30 -9.23 8.31 -11.23
CA LEU A 30 -8.06 8.03 -10.41
C LEU A 30 -8.26 6.72 -9.64
N GLY A 31 -7.35 5.78 -9.82
CA GLY A 31 -7.27 4.58 -9.01
C GLY A 31 -6.81 4.89 -7.58
N LEU A 32 -6.55 3.83 -6.82
CA LEU A 32 -6.13 3.95 -5.41
C LEU A 32 -4.85 4.77 -5.27
N SER A 33 -4.87 5.69 -4.31
CA SER A 33 -3.69 6.47 -3.95
C SER A 33 -2.65 5.60 -3.22
N THR A 34 -1.39 6.04 -3.25
CA THR A 34 -0.29 5.40 -2.51
C THR A 34 -0.61 5.27 -1.02
N LEU A 35 -1.24 6.31 -0.44
CA LEU A 35 -1.70 6.32 0.96
C LEU A 35 -2.71 5.21 1.25
N GLN A 36 -3.71 5.03 0.37
CA GLN A 36 -4.73 3.99 0.54
C GLN A 36 -4.09 2.59 0.45
N LYS A 37 -3.20 2.37 -0.53
CA LYS A 37 -2.50 1.09 -0.71
C LYS A 37 -1.61 0.75 0.51
N CYS A 38 -0.82 1.71 0.99
CA CYS A 38 0.03 1.51 2.17
C CYS A 38 -0.81 1.27 3.43
N THR A 39 -1.88 2.05 3.62
CA THR A 39 -2.79 1.87 4.77
C THR A 39 -3.44 0.49 4.76
N THR A 40 -3.80 -0.01 3.58
CA THR A 40 -4.34 -1.36 3.41
C THR A 40 -3.32 -2.41 3.84
N ALA A 41 -2.09 -2.33 3.30
CA ALA A 41 -1.03 -3.27 3.62
C ALA A 41 -0.69 -3.31 5.13
N ILE A 42 -0.55 -2.14 5.76
CA ILE A 42 -0.27 -2.04 7.20
C ILE A 42 -1.40 -2.64 8.03
N ARG A 43 -2.66 -2.39 7.65
CA ARG A 43 -3.81 -2.96 8.35
C ARG A 43 -3.82 -4.49 8.26
N VAL A 44 -3.53 -5.04 7.07
CA VAL A 44 -3.43 -6.50 6.89
C VAL A 44 -2.27 -7.08 7.70
N LEU A 45 -1.12 -6.39 7.78
CA LEU A 45 0.00 -6.81 8.62
C LEU A 45 -0.34 -6.78 10.13
N ALA A 46 -1.07 -5.77 10.57
CA ALA A 46 -1.40 -5.57 11.99
C ALA A 46 -2.49 -6.53 12.50
N TYR A 47 -3.49 -6.81 11.67
CA TYR A 47 -4.68 -7.58 12.06
C TYR A 47 -4.73 -8.99 11.46
N GLY A 48 -3.86 -9.31 10.49
CA GLY A 48 -3.85 -10.57 9.76
C GLY A 48 -4.77 -10.58 8.53
N ILE A 49 -4.63 -11.62 7.69
CA ILE A 49 -5.43 -11.84 6.47
C ILE A 49 -6.90 -12.15 6.81
N ALA A 50 -7.17 -12.69 8.00
CA ALA A 50 -8.51 -12.95 8.52
C ALA A 50 -9.13 -11.68 9.12
N ALA A 51 -9.49 -10.74 8.26
CA ALA A 51 -10.35 -9.64 8.64
C ALA A 51 -11.48 -9.59 7.63
N ASP A 52 -12.56 -10.32 7.90
CA ASP A 52 -13.90 -10.18 7.29
C ASP A 52 -14.44 -8.72 7.30
N THR A 53 -13.65 -7.75 7.78
CA THR A 53 -13.94 -6.34 7.96
C THR A 53 -13.05 -5.41 7.11
N VAL A 54 -12.07 -5.90 6.34
CA VAL A 54 -11.35 -5.05 5.35
C VAL A 54 -12.28 -4.55 4.25
N ASP A 55 -13.40 -5.25 4.03
CA ASP A 55 -14.45 -4.84 3.10
C ASP A 55 -15.12 -3.52 3.51
N GLU A 56 -15.32 -3.24 4.81
CA GLU A 56 -16.07 -2.04 5.21
C GLU A 56 -15.26 -0.73 5.11
N TYR A 57 -13.93 -0.76 5.24
CA TYR A 57 -13.16 0.49 5.38
C TYR A 57 -12.67 1.08 4.06
N LEU A 58 -12.33 0.23 3.09
CA LEU A 58 -11.79 0.67 1.80
C LEU A 58 -12.53 0.05 0.60
N ARG A 59 -13.45 -0.91 0.83
CA ARG A 59 -14.18 -1.68 -0.20
C ARG A 59 -13.23 -2.21 -1.29
N LEU A 60 -12.09 -2.75 -0.84
CA LEU A 60 -11.04 -3.28 -1.70
C LEU A 60 -11.24 -4.78 -1.90
N GLY A 61 -11.20 -5.22 -3.15
CA GLY A 61 -11.24 -6.64 -3.46
C GLY A 61 -10.02 -7.36 -2.86
N GLU A 62 -10.24 -8.61 -2.44
CA GLU A 62 -9.21 -9.48 -1.81
C GLU A 62 -7.89 -9.50 -2.61
N THR A 63 -7.98 -9.58 -3.93
CA THR A 63 -6.81 -9.58 -4.83
C THR A 63 -6.02 -8.28 -4.76
N THR A 64 -6.71 -7.13 -4.63
CA THR A 64 -6.05 -5.82 -4.51
C THR A 64 -5.38 -5.66 -3.16
N THR A 65 -6.04 -6.14 -2.10
CA THR A 65 -5.51 -6.18 -0.75
C THR A 65 -4.24 -7.03 -0.67
N ARG A 66 -4.24 -8.22 -1.30
CA ARG A 66 -3.07 -9.10 -1.40
C ARG A 66 -1.92 -8.42 -2.15
N SER A 67 -2.19 -7.85 -3.34
CA SER A 67 -1.14 -7.15 -4.09
C SER A 67 -0.58 -5.94 -3.34
N CYS A 68 -1.41 -5.19 -2.60
CA CYS A 68 -0.93 -4.10 -1.75
C CYS A 68 0.02 -4.61 -0.68
N LEU A 69 -0.31 -5.72 -0.03
CA LEU A 69 0.55 -6.34 0.98
C LEU A 69 1.89 -6.78 0.40
N GLU A 70 1.87 -7.54 -0.69
CA GLU A 70 3.07 -8.08 -1.34
C GLU A 70 4.02 -6.96 -1.79
N ASN A 71 3.51 -5.99 -2.55
CA ASN A 71 4.30 -4.87 -3.05
C ASN A 71 4.80 -3.97 -1.90
N PHE A 72 4.03 -3.86 -0.80
CA PHE A 72 4.46 -3.08 0.36
C PHE A 72 5.64 -3.75 1.06
N VAL A 73 5.56 -5.05 1.32
CA VAL A 73 6.65 -5.79 1.99
C VAL A 73 7.91 -5.78 1.12
N GLU A 74 7.79 -6.06 -0.17
CA GLU A 74 8.91 -6.02 -1.11
C GLU A 74 9.53 -4.61 -1.19
N GLY A 75 8.70 -3.57 -1.30
CA GLY A 75 9.16 -2.19 -1.33
C GLY A 75 9.88 -1.77 -0.06
N ILE A 76 9.42 -2.20 1.12
CA ILE A 76 10.10 -1.94 2.40
C ILE A 76 11.44 -2.68 2.48
N ILE A 77 11.51 -3.93 2.03
CA ILE A 77 12.77 -4.71 1.99
C ILE A 77 13.79 -4.03 1.08
N TYR A 78 13.35 -3.56 -0.08
CA TYR A 78 14.22 -2.81 -1.00
C TYR A 78 14.72 -1.50 -0.36
N PHE A 79 13.82 -0.74 0.28
CA PHE A 79 14.17 0.53 0.93
C PHE A 79 15.14 0.35 2.10
N SER A 80 14.97 -0.72 2.87
CA SER A 80 15.86 -1.03 4.00
C SER A 80 17.23 -1.53 3.53
N ALA A 81 17.28 -2.35 2.48
CA ALA A 81 18.52 -2.86 1.90
C ALA A 81 19.39 -1.75 1.28
N MET A 82 18.79 -0.70 0.73
CA MET A 82 19.52 0.41 0.10
C MET A 82 20.05 1.46 1.11
N SER A 83 19.62 1.38 2.37
CA SER A 83 20.07 2.25 3.47
C SER A 83 21.21 1.62 4.31
N THR A 84 21.71 0.44 3.94
CA THR A 84 22.78 -0.30 4.63
C THR A 84 24.02 -0.38 3.76
#